data_AF-A0A2M9ZM69-F1
#
_entry.id   AF-A0A2M9ZM69-F1
#
_cell.length_a   1.000
_cell.length_b   1.000
_cell.length_c   1.000
_cell.angle_alpha   90.00
_cell.angle_beta   90.00
_cell.angle_gamma   90.00
#
_symmetry.space_group_name_H-M   'P 1'
#
loop_
_entity.id
_entity.type
_entity.pdbx_description
1 polymer ?
#
loop_
_entity_poly.entity_id
_entity_poly.type
_entity_poly.pdbx_seq_one_letter_code
_entity_poly.pdbx_strand_id
1 'polypeptide(L)'
;MENILPRSFYTVEIFIGPGSARMSYLFVLDKKADVIHSIHSFLSNPVLGANYLLLFYGCDIIVQTYQNGIRTQKIDARPYIRMKIEDFDEIGFTEEELCPSVNCNFHKKWEEDLKLRRTDAQGNVEWILVDELPDSEHWKVQYSTDFEKIPIESLTGTIARESEFVLVDDHYAQFEIPYKLGSYENEWRIWNPHFHREDPFDFEHVPDDQLEVLQNEAYKKSYSIYLKDEIDDMDDPLQLNNKAFRMIRTNLEVALYAIQKALSIDENNELAYHTKAEILVAMELFNESLESIERSIELKPSEVKLEYKKTILSLMQSS
;
A
#
# COMPACT_ATOMS: atom_id res chain seq x y z
N MET A 1 11.46 11.08 -20.25
CA MET A 1 11.05 9.66 -20.29
C MET A 1 12.22 8.83 -19.81
N GLU A 2 12.58 8.98 -18.53
CA GLU A 2 13.45 8.01 -17.88
C GLU A 2 12.64 6.73 -17.64
N ASN A 3 12.99 5.67 -18.37
CA ASN A 3 12.44 4.35 -18.15
C ASN A 3 12.68 3.97 -16.68
N ILE A 4 11.67 3.45 -15.98
CA ILE A 4 11.92 2.61 -14.81
C ILE A 4 12.85 1.49 -15.28
N LEU A 5 14.11 1.55 -14.86
CA LEU A 5 15.12 0.60 -15.27
C LEU A 5 15.19 -0.52 -14.23
N PRO A 6 15.46 -1.76 -14.66
CA PRO A 6 15.76 -2.84 -13.72
C PRO A 6 17.04 -2.47 -12.98
N ARG A 7 16.90 -2.03 -11.72
CA ARG A 7 17.97 -1.61 -10.84
C ARG A 7 17.99 -2.42 -9.57
N SER A 8 19.17 -2.55 -8.98
CA SER A 8 19.32 -3.16 -7.66
C SER A 8 19.30 -2.08 -6.60
N PHE A 9 18.58 -2.33 -5.51
CA PHE A 9 18.39 -1.41 -4.40
C PHE A 9 17.87 -2.19 -3.18
N TYR A 10 17.87 -1.54 -2.02
CA TYR A 10 17.22 -2.04 -0.81
C TYR A 10 15.96 -1.22 -0.51
N THR A 11 15.02 -1.85 0.17
CA THR A 11 13.98 -1.12 0.89
C THR A 11 13.99 -1.45 2.38
N VAL A 12 13.64 -0.45 3.18
CA VAL A 12 13.25 -0.64 4.58
C VAL A 12 11.83 -0.12 4.71
N GLU A 13 10.91 -1.04 4.95
CA GLU A 13 9.50 -0.74 5.21
C GLU A 13 9.26 -0.85 6.70
N ILE A 14 8.79 0.25 7.28
CA ILE A 14 8.41 0.32 8.68
C ILE A 14 6.93 0.62 8.74
N PHE A 15 6.18 -0.25 9.38
CA PHE A 15 4.74 -0.12 9.50
C PHE A 15 4.29 -0.31 10.95
N ILE A 16 3.30 0.46 11.37
CA ILE A 16 2.66 0.36 12.70
C ILE A 16 1.14 0.27 12.50
N GLY A 17 0.51 -0.78 13.04
CA GLY A 17 -0.94 -1.02 13.03
C GLY A 17 -1.32 -2.31 13.76
N PRO A 18 -2.61 -2.59 14.09
CA PRO A 18 -3.82 -2.09 13.41
C PRO A 18 -4.63 -0.99 14.16
N GLY A 19 -5.26 -0.05 13.46
CA GLY A 19 -6.13 0.97 14.09
C GLY A 19 -6.41 2.20 13.21
N SER A 20 -6.92 3.29 13.80
CA SER A 20 -7.02 4.63 13.16
C SER A 20 -5.73 5.45 13.28
N ALA A 21 -4.80 5.03 14.14
CA ALA A 21 -3.43 5.51 14.16
C ALA A 21 -2.59 4.52 13.35
N ARG A 22 -2.24 4.88 12.11
CA ARG A 22 -1.38 4.08 11.25
C ARG A 22 -0.23 4.94 10.79
N MET A 23 0.97 4.37 10.80
CA MET A 23 2.19 5.05 10.39
C MET A 23 2.95 4.12 9.46
N SER A 24 3.43 4.67 8.34
CA SER A 24 4.18 3.93 7.34
C SER A 24 5.37 4.77 6.88
N TYR A 25 6.56 4.21 7.00
CA TYR A 25 7.78 4.77 6.41
C TYR A 25 8.35 3.79 5.41
N LEU A 26 8.82 4.33 4.29
CA LEU A 26 9.58 3.60 3.29
C LEU A 26 10.91 4.29 3.08
N PHE A 27 11.99 3.54 3.16
CA PHE A 27 13.31 3.96 2.71
C PHE A 27 13.66 3.17 1.47
N VAL A 28 14.16 3.84 0.44
CA VAL A 28 14.69 3.22 -0.78
C VAL A 28 16.15 3.62 -0.91
N LEU A 29 17.05 2.64 -0.89
CA LEU A 29 18.46 2.83 -0.55
C LEU A 29 19.39 2.09 -1.52
N ASP A 30 20.56 2.66 -1.79
CA ASP A 30 21.59 2.07 -2.66
C ASP A 30 22.73 1.37 -1.89
N LYS A 31 22.81 1.58 -0.57
CA LYS A 31 23.88 1.03 0.28
C LYS A 31 23.34 0.29 1.49
N LYS A 32 23.99 -0.82 1.80
CA LYS A 32 23.68 -1.65 2.98
C LYS A 32 23.90 -0.89 4.30
N ALA A 33 24.89 0.00 4.36
CA ALA A 33 25.13 0.81 5.55
C ALA A 33 23.94 1.74 5.86
N ASP A 34 23.27 2.25 4.83
CA ASP A 34 22.14 3.17 4.99
C ASP A 34 20.87 2.44 5.44
N VAL A 35 20.73 1.14 5.13
CA VAL A 35 19.63 0.28 5.64
C VAL A 35 19.69 0.20 7.16
N ILE A 36 20.89 -0.01 7.69
CA ILE A 36 21.11 -0.07 9.13
C ILE A 36 20.87 1.31 9.77
N HIS A 37 21.39 2.35 9.13
CA HIS A 37 21.24 3.71 9.60
C HIS A 37 19.77 4.16 9.66
N SER A 38 18.95 3.82 8.66
CA SER A 38 17.54 4.20 8.61
C SER A 38 16.72 3.55 9.73
N ILE A 39 16.92 2.26 10.00
CA ILE A 39 16.27 1.56 11.13
C ILE A 39 16.68 2.21 12.45
N HIS A 40 17.98 2.44 12.67
CA HIS A 40 18.47 3.07 13.89
C HIS A 40 17.90 4.48 14.06
N SER A 41 17.89 5.27 12.98
CA SER A 41 17.36 6.64 12.99
C SER A 41 15.88 6.68 13.30
N PHE A 42 15.09 5.76 12.76
CA PHE A 42 13.67 5.64 13.05
C PHE A 42 13.43 5.34 14.53
N LEU A 43 14.06 4.28 15.06
CA LEU A 43 13.88 3.86 16.45
C LEU A 43 14.36 4.92 17.45
N SER A 44 15.46 5.60 17.15
CA SER A 44 16.07 6.57 18.06
C SER A 44 15.41 7.96 18.04
N ASN A 45 14.48 8.21 17.12
CA ASN A 45 13.81 9.49 17.02
C ASN A 45 12.60 9.51 17.97
N PRO A 46 12.55 10.33 19.03
CA PRO A 46 11.42 10.34 19.96
C PRO A 46 10.12 10.92 19.38
N VAL A 47 10.19 11.65 18.25
CA VAL A 47 9.02 12.21 17.55
C VAL A 47 8.43 11.21 16.55
N LEU A 48 9.28 10.43 15.87
CA LEU A 48 8.87 9.42 14.87
C LEU A 48 8.75 8.00 15.49
N GLY A 49 9.67 7.69 16.40
CA GLY A 49 9.76 6.49 17.21
C GLY A 49 8.71 6.55 18.29
N ALA A 50 7.49 6.26 17.87
CA ALA A 50 6.35 6.13 18.73
C ALA A 50 6.53 4.87 19.58
N ASN A 51 7.44 4.90 20.57
CA ASN A 51 7.76 3.77 21.46
C ASN A 51 6.49 3.14 22.02
N TYR A 52 5.51 3.99 22.37
CA TYR A 52 4.16 3.56 22.70
C TYR A 52 3.46 2.82 21.57
N LEU A 53 3.38 3.39 20.35
CA LEU A 53 2.72 2.72 19.22
C LEU A 53 3.45 1.42 18.81
N LEU A 54 4.77 1.39 18.86
CA LEU A 54 5.59 0.20 18.55
C LEU A 54 5.28 -0.96 19.49
N LEU A 55 5.11 -0.68 20.78
CA LEU A 55 4.74 -1.67 21.78
C LEU A 55 3.25 -2.01 21.71
N PHE A 56 2.38 -1.00 21.61
CA PHE A 56 0.94 -1.15 21.76
C PHE A 56 0.24 -1.67 20.49
N TYR A 57 0.55 -1.09 19.34
CA TYR A 57 -0.01 -1.52 18.05
C TYR A 57 0.85 -2.57 17.40
N GLY A 58 2.15 -2.57 17.69
CA GLY A 58 3.11 -3.37 16.97
C GLY A 58 3.85 -2.61 15.89
N CYS A 59 4.89 -3.27 15.39
CA CYS A 59 5.65 -2.75 14.28
C CYS A 59 6.10 -3.89 13.38
N ASP A 60 6.03 -3.70 12.08
CA ASP A 60 6.76 -4.48 11.09
C ASP A 60 7.96 -3.67 10.64
N ILE A 61 9.16 -4.26 10.70
CA ILE A 61 10.39 -3.67 10.16
C ILE A 61 10.95 -4.65 9.15
N ILE A 62 10.59 -4.44 7.89
CA ILE A 62 10.89 -5.35 6.80
C ILE A 62 12.02 -4.76 5.96
N VAL A 63 13.10 -5.51 5.83
CA VAL A 63 14.20 -5.21 4.90
C VAL A 63 14.02 -6.06 3.65
N GLN A 64 14.01 -5.43 2.48
CA GLN A 64 13.91 -6.13 1.21
C GLN A 64 15.12 -5.82 0.34
N THR A 65 15.57 -6.81 -0.42
CA THR A 65 16.64 -6.66 -1.41
C THR A 65 16.06 -6.88 -2.79
N TYR A 66 16.26 -5.91 -3.67
CA TYR A 66 15.90 -5.98 -5.07
C TYR A 66 17.16 -6.10 -5.91
N GLN A 67 17.19 -7.06 -6.82
CA GLN A 67 18.28 -7.28 -7.77
C GLN A 67 17.72 -7.09 -9.18
N ASN A 68 18.22 -6.08 -9.90
CA ASN A 68 17.74 -5.72 -11.24
C ASN A 68 16.20 -5.62 -11.34
N GLY A 69 15.57 -4.97 -10.36
CA GLY A 69 14.12 -4.74 -10.30
C GLY A 69 13.30 -5.90 -9.75
N ILE A 70 13.93 -7.02 -9.36
CA ILE A 70 13.22 -8.19 -8.82
C ILE A 70 13.56 -8.33 -7.35
N ARG A 71 12.56 -8.45 -6.48
CA ARG A 71 12.78 -8.77 -5.06
C ARG A 71 13.36 -10.18 -4.92
N THR A 72 14.58 -10.28 -4.38
CA THR A 72 15.24 -11.57 -4.11
C THR A 72 15.19 -11.97 -2.65
N GLN A 73 15.04 -10.99 -1.74
CA GLN A 73 15.09 -11.21 -0.31
C GLN A 73 14.05 -10.34 0.41
N LYS A 74 13.40 -10.92 1.42
CA LYS A 74 12.54 -10.24 2.39
C LYS A 74 12.90 -10.76 3.78
N ILE A 75 13.35 -9.87 4.67
CA ILE A 75 13.79 -10.18 6.02
C ILE A 75 12.95 -9.37 7.01
N ASP A 76 12.47 -10.04 8.05
CA ASP A 76 12.00 -9.38 9.26
C ASP A 76 13.21 -9.02 10.14
N ALA A 77 13.43 -7.73 10.36
CA ALA A 77 14.56 -7.22 11.13
C ALA A 77 14.31 -7.23 12.65
N ARG A 78 13.07 -7.45 13.10
CA ARG A 78 12.67 -7.37 14.52
C ARG A 78 13.46 -8.31 15.44
N PRO A 79 13.76 -9.57 15.06
CA PRO A 79 14.54 -10.47 15.92
C PRO A 79 15.95 -9.96 16.26
N TYR A 80 16.46 -8.96 15.55
CA TYR A 80 17.79 -8.38 15.74
C TYR A 80 17.76 -7.07 16.52
N ILE A 81 16.59 -6.65 17.01
CA ILE A 81 16.38 -5.39 17.71
C ILE A 81 16.10 -5.68 19.18
N ARG A 82 16.72 -4.87 20.04
CA ARG A 82 16.51 -4.87 21.49
C ARG A 82 16.16 -3.47 21.94
N MET A 83 15.14 -3.37 22.77
CA MET A 83 14.70 -2.15 23.41
C MET A 83 14.94 -2.24 24.90
N LYS A 84 15.53 -1.20 25.49
CA LYS A 84 15.70 -1.06 26.93
C LYS A 84 15.00 0.20 27.39
N ILE A 85 13.95 0.03 28.17
CA ILE A 85 13.29 1.12 28.89
C ILE A 85 13.95 1.19 30.28
N GLU A 86 14.23 2.40 30.77
CA GLU A 86 14.71 2.62 32.14
C GLU A 86 13.84 1.86 33.14
N ASP A 87 14.47 1.19 34.11
CA ASP A 87 13.85 0.32 35.12
C ASP A 87 13.21 -0.99 34.64
N PHE A 88 13.11 -1.27 33.35
CA PHE A 88 12.58 -2.54 32.83
C PHE A 88 13.66 -3.46 32.29
N ASP A 89 13.38 -4.75 32.18
CA ASP A 89 14.27 -5.70 31.52
C ASP A 89 14.41 -5.36 30.02
N GLU A 90 15.46 -5.88 29.39
CA GLU A 90 15.61 -5.72 27.93
C GLU A 90 14.51 -6.51 27.21
N ILE A 91 13.90 -5.86 26.22
CA ILE A 91 12.80 -6.36 25.42
C ILE A 91 13.35 -6.71 24.03
N GLY A 92 13.25 -7.98 23.66
CA GLY A 92 13.45 -8.43 22.28
C GLY A 92 12.13 -8.42 21.52
N PHE A 93 12.18 -8.31 20.19
CA PHE A 93 11.01 -8.40 19.33
C PHE A 93 10.92 -9.76 18.64
N THR A 94 10.87 -10.82 19.44
CA THR A 94 10.67 -12.21 18.99
C THR A 94 9.39 -12.79 19.58
N GLU A 95 8.77 -13.76 18.91
CA GLU A 95 7.57 -14.44 19.42
C GLU A 95 7.80 -15.17 20.76
N GLU A 96 9.05 -15.54 21.08
CA GLU A 96 9.40 -16.24 22.33
C GLU A 96 9.67 -15.28 23.50
N GLU A 97 10.17 -14.07 23.22
CA GLU A 97 10.51 -13.06 24.23
C GLU A 97 9.37 -12.07 24.52
N LEU A 98 8.39 -11.98 23.61
CA LEU A 98 7.13 -11.26 23.79
C LEU A 98 6.02 -12.25 24.21
N CYS A 99 5.28 -11.92 25.27
CA CYS A 99 4.38 -12.81 26.02
C CYS A 99 3.35 -13.58 25.14
N PRO A 100 3.00 -14.86 25.44
CA PRO A 100 2.02 -15.65 24.68
C PRO A 100 0.58 -15.10 24.66
N SER A 101 0.28 -14.12 25.51
CA SER A 101 -1.00 -13.39 25.54
C SER A 101 -1.04 -12.23 24.53
N VAL A 102 0.13 -11.77 24.12
CA VAL A 102 0.33 -10.81 23.05
C VAL A 102 0.48 -11.64 21.79
N ASN A 103 -0.64 -12.04 21.22
CA ASN A 103 -0.68 -12.76 19.96
C ASN A 103 -0.16 -11.81 18.85
N CYS A 104 1.17 -11.71 18.71
CA CYS A 104 1.86 -10.96 17.66
C CYS A 104 1.72 -11.61 16.27
N ASN A 105 0.68 -12.42 16.05
CA ASN A 105 -0.03 -12.26 14.79
C ASN A 105 -0.74 -10.90 14.88
N PHE A 106 -0.09 -9.81 14.43
CA PHE A 106 -0.60 -8.42 14.43
C PHE A 106 -1.95 -8.20 13.69
N HIS A 107 -2.65 -9.28 13.35
CA HIS A 107 -3.99 -9.33 12.79
C HIS A 107 -5.01 -10.15 13.61
N LYS A 108 -4.68 -10.69 14.80
CA LYS A 108 -5.63 -11.50 15.59
C LYS A 108 -5.71 -11.12 17.08
N LYS A 109 -6.85 -10.48 17.39
CA LYS A 109 -7.56 -10.33 18.68
C LYS A 109 -6.87 -9.52 19.80
N TRP A 110 -7.39 -8.31 19.93
CA TRP A 110 -7.31 -7.37 21.05
C TRP A 110 -7.99 -7.91 22.33
N GLU A 111 -7.43 -8.92 22.99
CA GLU A 111 -8.03 -9.43 24.24
C GLU A 111 -7.08 -9.44 25.45
N GLU A 112 -5.77 -9.18 25.32
CA GLU A 112 -4.86 -9.17 26.47
C GLU A 112 -3.87 -7.99 26.44
N ASP A 113 -3.86 -7.21 27.53
CA ASP A 113 -3.07 -5.99 27.69
C ASP A 113 -1.55 -6.29 27.76
N LEU A 114 -0.73 -5.56 27.01
CA LEU A 114 0.73 -5.72 27.00
C LEU A 114 1.34 -5.43 28.38
N LYS A 115 2.25 -6.29 28.85
CA LYS A 115 2.98 -6.13 30.12
C LYS A 115 4.49 -6.12 29.93
N LEU A 116 5.17 -5.19 30.61
CA LEU A 116 6.64 -5.14 30.70
C LEU A 116 7.14 -5.87 31.93
N ARG A 117 8.26 -6.58 31.79
CA ARG A 117 8.94 -7.27 32.89
C ARG A 117 9.99 -6.38 33.53
N ARG A 118 10.05 -6.36 34.86
CA ARG A 118 11.12 -5.75 35.65
C ARG A 118 11.66 -6.76 36.64
N THR A 119 12.99 -6.92 36.70
CA THR A 119 13.66 -7.73 37.72
C THR A 119 14.44 -6.82 38.67
N ASP A 120 14.13 -6.87 39.97
CA ASP A 120 14.83 -6.08 40.99
C ASP A 120 16.22 -6.66 41.35
N ALA A 121 16.97 -5.93 42.18
CA ALA A 121 18.31 -6.34 42.62
C ALA A 121 18.33 -7.62 43.48
N GLN A 122 17.17 -8.05 44.00
CA GLN A 122 16.99 -9.29 44.77
C GLN A 122 16.52 -10.46 43.88
N GLY A 123 16.29 -10.22 42.58
CA GLY A 123 15.82 -11.22 41.62
C GLY A 123 14.30 -11.41 41.62
N ASN A 124 13.54 -10.54 42.28
CA ASN A 124 12.09 -10.59 42.22
C ASN A 124 11.62 -10.02 40.87
N VAL A 125 10.66 -10.73 40.26
CA VAL A 125 10.10 -10.37 38.96
C VAL A 125 8.73 -9.73 39.14
N GLU A 126 8.55 -8.58 38.50
CA GLU A 126 7.29 -7.85 38.43
C GLU A 126 6.87 -7.66 36.96
N TRP A 127 5.56 -7.64 36.73
CA TRP A 127 4.96 -7.40 35.42
C TRP A 127 4.01 -6.20 35.51
N ILE A 128 4.26 -5.17 34.70
CA ILE A 128 3.52 -3.91 34.71
C ILE A 128 2.80 -3.72 33.39
N LEU A 129 1.51 -3.37 33.43
CA LEU A 129 0.72 -3.07 32.24
C LEU A 129 1.25 -1.81 31.55
N VAL A 130 1.42 -1.85 30.23
CA VAL A 130 1.90 -0.70 29.46
C VAL A 130 0.95 0.49 29.57
N ASP A 131 -0.37 0.26 29.66
CA ASP A 131 -1.38 1.30 29.86
C ASP A 131 -1.37 1.93 31.26
N GLU A 132 -0.70 1.30 32.22
CA GLU A 132 -0.51 1.86 33.57
C GLU A 132 0.78 2.69 33.67
N LEU A 133 1.60 2.71 32.62
CA LEU A 133 2.81 3.51 32.57
C LEU A 133 2.47 4.98 32.32
N PRO A 134 3.25 5.92 32.90
CA PRO A 134 3.12 7.33 32.56
C PRO A 134 3.41 7.56 31.07
N ASP A 135 2.90 8.68 30.54
CA ASP A 135 3.02 9.05 29.12
C ASP A 135 4.43 8.78 28.56
N SER A 136 4.47 8.08 27.43
CA SER A 136 5.72 7.57 26.82
C SER A 136 6.75 8.64 26.46
N GLU A 137 6.34 9.91 26.40
CA GLU A 137 7.23 11.06 26.22
C GLU A 137 8.32 11.18 27.30
N HIS A 138 8.12 10.52 28.46
CA HIS A 138 9.06 10.53 29.59
C HIS A 138 9.95 9.28 29.64
N TRP A 139 9.72 8.30 28.76
CA TRP A 139 10.47 7.06 28.78
C TRP A 139 11.88 7.30 28.27
N LYS A 140 12.88 6.95 29.08
CA LYS A 140 14.27 6.86 28.61
C LYS A 140 14.46 5.51 27.93
N VAL A 141 14.29 5.50 26.62
CA VAL A 141 14.43 4.30 25.79
C VAL A 141 15.80 4.30 25.12
N GLN A 142 16.48 3.16 25.21
CA GLN A 142 17.70 2.88 24.47
C GLN A 142 17.44 1.70 23.54
N TYR A 143 17.87 1.84 22.30
CA TYR A 143 17.83 0.77 21.32
C TYR A 143 19.22 0.21 21.14
N SER A 144 19.32 -1.10 21.13
CA SER A 144 20.50 -1.79 20.63
C SER A 144 20.07 -2.81 19.59
N THR A 145 20.96 -3.04 18.64
CA THR A 145 20.64 -3.82 17.46
C THR A 145 21.88 -4.59 17.08
N ASP A 146 21.70 -5.87 16.77
CA ASP A 146 22.80 -6.70 16.28
C ASP A 146 22.81 -6.66 14.75
N PHE A 147 23.02 -5.46 14.22
CA PHE A 147 22.88 -5.17 12.79
C PHE A 147 23.78 -6.04 11.91
N GLU A 148 24.97 -6.39 12.40
CA GLU A 148 25.92 -7.27 11.70
C GLU A 148 25.37 -8.70 11.52
N LYS A 149 24.38 -9.10 12.31
CA LYS A 149 23.72 -10.40 12.19
C LYS A 149 22.54 -10.41 11.24
N ILE A 150 22.02 -9.25 10.80
CA ILE A 150 20.93 -9.22 9.82
C ILE A 150 21.50 -9.72 8.48
N PRO A 151 20.99 -10.82 7.90
CA PRO A 151 21.61 -11.49 6.76
C PRO A 151 21.26 -10.82 5.43
N ILE A 152 21.49 -9.50 5.33
CA ILE A 152 21.18 -8.70 4.14
C ILE A 152 22.20 -9.02 3.03
N GLU A 153 21.70 -9.50 1.89
CA GLU A 153 22.47 -9.74 0.67
C GLU A 153 23.16 -8.45 0.18
N SER A 154 24.29 -8.57 -0.51
CA SER A 154 24.88 -7.41 -1.18
C SER A 154 24.20 -7.17 -2.53
N LEU A 155 24.00 -5.92 -2.92
CA LEU A 155 23.51 -5.59 -4.26
C LEU A 155 24.51 -6.06 -5.32
N THR A 156 23.95 -6.58 -6.41
CA THR A 156 24.67 -7.01 -7.61
C THR A 156 24.09 -6.32 -8.83
N GLY A 157 24.75 -6.38 -9.99
CA GLY A 157 24.23 -5.75 -11.21
C GLY A 157 24.30 -4.22 -11.16
N THR A 158 23.34 -3.54 -11.79
CA THR A 158 23.33 -2.07 -11.85
C THR A 158 22.51 -1.50 -10.70
N ILE A 159 23.18 -0.78 -9.79
CA ILE A 159 22.55 -0.15 -8.63
C ILE A 159 21.79 1.11 -9.05
N ALA A 160 20.63 1.36 -8.43
CA ALA A 160 19.82 2.55 -8.64
C ALA A 160 20.58 3.84 -8.30
N ARG A 161 20.22 4.95 -8.95
CA ARG A 161 20.77 6.29 -8.68
C ARG A 161 19.67 7.23 -8.19
N GLU A 162 20.05 8.31 -7.52
CA GLU A 162 19.12 9.28 -6.91
C GLU A 162 18.10 9.86 -7.91
N SER A 163 18.45 10.03 -9.18
CA SER A 163 17.54 10.55 -10.20
C SER A 163 16.59 9.49 -10.76
N GLU A 164 16.88 8.21 -10.58
CA GLU A 164 16.18 7.10 -11.24
C GLU A 164 15.02 6.59 -10.40
N PHE A 165 13.94 6.18 -11.06
CA PHE A 165 12.83 5.50 -10.44
C PHE A 165 13.04 3.97 -10.41
N VAL A 166 12.67 3.36 -9.29
CA VAL A 166 12.61 1.92 -9.07
C VAL A 166 11.22 1.51 -8.61
N LEU A 167 10.78 0.31 -9.00
CA LEU A 167 9.50 -0.25 -8.57
C LEU A 167 9.67 -1.01 -7.27
N VAL A 168 8.90 -0.60 -6.26
CA VAL A 168 8.86 -1.23 -4.95
C VAL A 168 7.52 -1.93 -4.81
N ASP A 169 7.54 -3.23 -4.56
CA ASP A 169 6.33 -3.98 -4.18
C ASP A 169 5.96 -3.59 -2.74
N ASP A 170 5.02 -2.66 -2.61
CA ASP A 170 4.53 -2.19 -1.33
C ASP A 170 3.65 -3.28 -0.71
N HIS A 171 4.11 -3.78 0.44
CA HIS A 171 3.49 -4.88 1.14
C HIS A 171 1.99 -4.67 1.45
N TYR A 172 1.54 -3.41 1.56
CA TYR A 172 0.16 -3.04 1.90
C TYR A 172 -0.62 -2.47 0.73
N ALA A 173 0.05 -1.84 -0.24
CA ALA A 173 -0.63 -1.38 -1.45
C ALA A 173 -1.00 -2.57 -2.36
N GLN A 174 -0.30 -3.71 -2.24
CA GLN A 174 -0.52 -4.91 -3.07
C GLN A 174 -0.27 -4.66 -4.57
N PHE A 175 0.52 -3.62 -4.90
CA PHE A 175 1.06 -3.36 -6.23
C PHE A 175 2.40 -2.63 -6.15
N GLU A 176 3.16 -2.68 -7.24
CA GLU A 176 4.44 -1.99 -7.35
C GLU A 176 4.24 -0.48 -7.49
N ILE A 177 4.87 0.27 -6.59
CA ILE A 177 4.89 1.74 -6.63
C ILE A 177 6.31 2.21 -6.96
N PRO A 178 6.44 3.14 -7.91
CA PRO A 178 7.71 3.76 -8.27
C PRO A 178 8.18 4.76 -7.21
N TYR A 179 9.46 4.64 -6.84
CA TYR A 179 10.14 5.53 -5.91
C TYR A 179 11.52 5.92 -6.45
N LYS A 180 12.01 7.09 -6.06
CA LYS A 180 13.44 7.41 -6.13
C LYS A 180 14.14 6.91 -4.87
N LEU A 181 15.47 6.95 -4.87
CA LEU A 181 16.21 6.78 -3.62
C LEU A 181 15.83 7.90 -2.64
N GLY A 182 15.57 7.55 -1.39
CA GLY A 182 15.15 8.51 -0.38
C GLY A 182 14.34 7.89 0.76
N SER A 183 13.87 8.76 1.64
CA SER A 183 12.97 8.45 2.76
C SER A 183 11.59 9.05 2.51
N TYR A 184 10.55 8.26 2.73
CA TYR A 184 9.17 8.63 2.48
C TYR A 184 8.34 8.37 3.74
N GLU A 185 7.65 9.41 4.19
CA GLU A 185 6.65 9.32 5.25
C GLU A 185 5.27 9.25 4.60
N ASN A 186 4.61 8.12 4.75
CA ASN A 186 3.31 7.85 4.13
C ASN A 186 2.20 7.94 5.19
N GLU A 187 2.16 9.02 5.97
CA GLU A 187 1.13 9.33 6.99
C GLU A 187 -0.32 9.12 6.45
N TRP A 188 -0.51 9.31 5.14
CA TRP A 188 -1.81 9.36 4.47
C TRP A 188 -2.35 8.03 3.97
N ARG A 189 -1.55 6.96 3.95
CA ARG A 189 -1.94 5.76 3.19
C ARG A 189 -3.05 4.95 3.82
N ILE A 190 -3.41 5.23 5.07
CA ILE A 190 -4.20 4.26 5.80
C ILE A 190 -5.21 4.89 6.78
N TRP A 191 -6.25 5.48 6.17
CA TRP A 191 -7.63 5.67 6.65
C TRP A 191 -7.92 6.69 7.78
N ASN A 192 -8.50 7.83 7.38
CA ASN A 192 -9.36 8.67 8.21
C ASN A 192 -10.84 8.48 7.77
N PRO A 193 -11.76 8.00 8.63
CA PRO A 193 -13.18 7.79 8.29
C PRO A 193 -13.97 9.04 7.91
N HIS A 194 -13.41 10.23 8.13
CA HIS A 194 -14.12 11.51 8.00
C HIS A 194 -13.52 12.46 6.97
N PHE A 195 -12.47 12.03 6.27
CA PHE A 195 -12.07 12.69 5.03
C PHE A 195 -12.84 12.03 3.89
N HIS A 196 -13.73 12.80 3.29
CA HIS A 196 -14.30 12.49 1.98
C HIS A 196 -13.17 12.10 1.03
N ARG A 197 -13.41 11.08 0.19
CA ARG A 197 -12.55 10.67 -0.92
C ARG A 197 -12.03 11.89 -1.67
N GLU A 198 -10.88 12.41 -1.28
CA GLU A 198 -9.95 12.97 -2.24
C GLU A 198 -9.28 11.74 -2.82
N ASP A 199 -9.70 11.48 -4.05
CA ASP A 199 -9.09 10.54 -4.96
C ASP A 199 -7.56 10.66 -4.81
N PRO A 200 -6.78 9.58 -4.60
CA PRO A 200 -5.33 9.65 -4.75
C PRO A 200 -4.90 10.14 -6.15
N PHE A 201 -5.87 10.36 -7.04
CA PHE A 201 -5.79 11.00 -8.34
C PHE A 201 -6.55 12.33 -8.45
N ASP A 202 -6.49 13.21 -7.44
CA ASP A 202 -6.61 14.63 -7.74
C ASP A 202 -5.40 15.07 -8.59
N PHE A 203 -5.49 14.79 -9.89
CA PHE A 203 -4.48 15.08 -10.91
C PHE A 203 -4.18 16.58 -11.03
N GLU A 204 -4.94 17.46 -10.37
CA GLU A 204 -4.67 18.90 -10.34
C GLU A 204 -3.47 19.24 -9.43
N HIS A 205 -3.06 18.35 -8.51
CA HIS A 205 -2.03 18.64 -7.51
C HIS A 205 -0.85 17.65 -7.48
N VAL A 206 -0.74 16.73 -8.44
CA VAL A 206 0.42 15.82 -8.54
C VAL A 206 1.68 16.64 -8.87
N PRO A 207 2.71 16.63 -8.01
CA PRO A 207 3.97 17.33 -8.30
C PRO A 207 4.56 16.89 -9.65
N ASP A 208 5.14 17.82 -10.41
CA ASP A 208 5.63 17.58 -11.77
C ASP A 208 6.58 16.39 -11.89
N ASP A 209 7.33 16.07 -10.82
CA ASP A 209 8.26 14.94 -10.75
C ASP A 209 7.58 13.57 -10.57
N GLN A 210 6.31 13.55 -10.15
CA GLN A 210 5.46 12.35 -10.07
C GLN A 210 4.59 12.16 -11.32
N LEU A 211 4.43 13.18 -12.17
CA LEU A 211 3.63 13.09 -13.38
C LEU A 211 4.28 12.17 -14.45
N GLU A 212 5.60 12.17 -14.55
CA GLU A 212 6.37 11.28 -15.45
C GLU A 212 6.23 9.80 -15.07
N VAL A 213 6.01 9.55 -13.78
CA VAL A 213 5.91 8.23 -13.17
C VAL A 213 4.56 7.58 -13.43
N LEU A 214 3.48 8.37 -13.38
CA LEU A 214 2.13 7.94 -13.78
C LEU A 214 2.06 7.55 -15.26
N GLN A 215 2.99 8.04 -16.08
CA GLN A 215 3.11 7.67 -17.48
C GLN A 215 3.94 6.39 -17.70
N ASN A 216 4.60 5.85 -16.66
CA ASN A 216 5.39 4.64 -16.80
C ASN A 216 4.53 3.39 -16.96
N GLU A 217 4.81 2.62 -18.00
CA GLU A 217 4.02 1.44 -18.38
C GLU A 217 4.04 0.31 -17.34
N ALA A 218 5.14 0.11 -16.61
CA ALA A 218 5.22 -0.93 -15.60
C ALA A 218 4.34 -0.60 -14.38
N TYR A 219 4.33 0.67 -13.95
CA TYR A 219 3.42 1.15 -12.91
C TYR A 219 1.95 1.03 -13.33
N LYS A 220 1.60 1.51 -14.54
CA LYS A 220 0.23 1.38 -15.06
C LYS A 220 -0.23 -0.08 -15.10
N LYS A 221 0.66 -0.98 -15.52
CA LYS A 221 0.37 -2.42 -15.57
C LYS A 221 0.17 -3.00 -14.17
N SER A 222 1.07 -2.77 -13.22
CA SER A 222 0.93 -3.27 -11.86
C SER A 222 -0.34 -2.74 -11.20
N TYR A 223 -0.63 -1.45 -11.37
CA TYR A 223 -1.84 -0.82 -10.83
C TYR A 223 -3.12 -1.39 -11.47
N SER A 224 -3.09 -1.68 -12.78
CA SER A 224 -4.22 -2.32 -13.47
C SER A 224 -4.52 -3.73 -12.94
N ILE A 225 -3.50 -4.50 -12.53
CA ILE A 225 -3.67 -5.84 -11.97
C ILE A 225 -4.35 -5.74 -10.60
N TYR A 226 -3.82 -4.90 -9.71
CA TYR A 226 -4.41 -4.69 -8.39
C TYR A 226 -5.89 -4.28 -8.45
N LEU A 227 -6.23 -3.35 -9.35
CA LEU A 227 -7.62 -2.93 -9.47
C LEU A 227 -8.53 -4.04 -10.01
N LYS A 228 -8.02 -4.94 -10.85
CA LYS A 228 -8.76 -6.12 -11.31
C LYS A 228 -8.95 -7.13 -10.17
N ASP A 229 -7.94 -7.32 -9.33
CA ASP A 229 -8.06 -8.16 -8.12
C ASP A 229 -9.10 -7.58 -7.15
N GLU A 230 -9.08 -6.26 -6.90
CA GLU A 230 -10.13 -5.58 -6.10
C GLU A 230 -11.53 -5.80 -6.71
N ILE A 231 -11.63 -5.74 -8.04
CA ILE A 231 -12.87 -6.03 -8.77
C ILE A 231 -13.29 -7.48 -8.59
N ASP A 232 -12.35 -8.44 -8.56
CA ASP A 232 -12.60 -9.89 -8.42
C ASP A 232 -13.23 -10.27 -7.08
N ASP A 233 -13.10 -9.42 -6.06
CA ASP A 233 -13.78 -9.60 -4.77
C ASP A 233 -15.20 -8.99 -4.72
N MET A 234 -15.59 -8.12 -5.68
CA MET A 234 -16.91 -7.49 -5.71
C MET A 234 -18.00 -8.41 -6.27
N ASP A 235 -19.15 -8.53 -5.61
CA ASP A 235 -20.27 -9.39 -6.02
C ASP A 235 -21.56 -8.64 -6.39
N ASP A 236 -21.56 -7.30 -6.28
CA ASP A 236 -22.68 -6.44 -6.61
C ASP A 236 -22.50 -5.72 -7.96
N PRO A 237 -23.35 -6.00 -8.97
CA PRO A 237 -23.30 -5.34 -10.28
C PRO A 237 -23.38 -3.82 -10.21
N LEU A 238 -24.08 -3.24 -9.24
CA LEU A 238 -24.18 -1.79 -9.09
C LEU A 238 -22.86 -1.17 -8.61
N GLN A 239 -22.18 -1.81 -7.66
CA GLN A 239 -20.85 -1.39 -7.20
C GLN A 239 -19.82 -1.50 -8.33
N LEU A 240 -19.84 -2.59 -9.08
CA LEU A 240 -19.00 -2.80 -10.25
C LEU A 240 -19.23 -1.74 -11.32
N ASN A 241 -20.49 -1.40 -11.62
CA ASN A 241 -20.81 -0.33 -12.56
C ASN A 241 -20.29 1.05 -12.09
N ASN A 242 -20.46 1.36 -10.81
CA ASN A 242 -19.96 2.61 -10.23
C ASN A 242 -18.43 2.68 -10.22
N LYS A 243 -17.74 1.56 -9.98
CA LYS A 243 -16.29 1.44 -10.11
C LYS A 243 -15.89 1.73 -11.56
N ALA A 244 -16.50 1.05 -12.52
CA ALA A 244 -16.23 1.24 -13.94
C ALA A 244 -16.39 2.70 -14.38
N PHE A 245 -17.49 3.35 -14.00
CA PHE A 245 -17.77 4.74 -14.37
C PHE A 245 -16.68 5.72 -13.92
N ARG A 246 -16.12 5.52 -12.72
CA ARG A 246 -15.00 6.33 -12.20
C ARG A 246 -13.72 6.09 -13.00
N MET A 247 -13.55 4.86 -13.47
CA MET A 247 -12.35 4.40 -14.14
C MET A 247 -12.29 4.78 -15.63
N ILE A 248 -13.39 5.21 -16.25
CA ILE A 248 -13.42 5.63 -17.66
C ILE A 248 -12.33 6.67 -17.98
N ARG A 249 -12.07 7.59 -17.05
CA ARG A 249 -11.11 8.67 -17.25
C ARG A 249 -9.65 8.28 -16.99
N THR A 250 -9.42 7.18 -16.30
CA THR A 250 -8.09 6.85 -15.74
C THR A 250 -7.53 5.53 -16.26
N ASN A 251 -8.38 4.52 -16.47
CA ASN A 251 -7.97 3.23 -17.00
C ASN A 251 -9.15 2.50 -17.67
N LEU A 252 -9.23 2.64 -19.00
CA LEU A 252 -10.29 2.07 -19.82
C LEU A 252 -10.32 0.53 -19.78
N GLU A 253 -9.17 -0.13 -19.68
CA GLU A 253 -9.11 -1.59 -19.61
C GLU A 253 -9.72 -2.13 -18.32
N VAL A 254 -9.43 -1.50 -17.19
CA VAL A 254 -9.97 -1.90 -15.89
C VAL A 254 -11.46 -1.52 -15.80
N ALA A 255 -11.87 -0.37 -16.34
CA ALA A 255 -13.28 -0.02 -16.46
C ALA A 255 -14.06 -1.08 -17.24
N LEU A 256 -13.51 -1.54 -18.37
CA LEU A 256 -14.13 -2.59 -19.17
C LEU A 256 -14.19 -3.93 -18.42
N TYR A 257 -13.13 -4.28 -17.68
CA TYR A 257 -13.10 -5.49 -16.84
C TYR A 257 -14.20 -5.48 -15.77
N ALA A 258 -14.38 -4.37 -15.06
CA ALA A 258 -15.46 -4.21 -14.07
C ALA A 258 -16.84 -4.42 -14.68
N ILE A 259 -17.09 -3.89 -15.88
CA ILE A 259 -18.37 -4.06 -16.58
C ILE A 259 -18.55 -5.50 -17.08
N GLN A 260 -17.50 -6.14 -17.58
CA GLN A 260 -17.57 -7.56 -17.95
C GLN A 260 -17.94 -8.42 -16.74
N LYS A 261 -17.36 -8.13 -15.57
CA LYS A 261 -17.73 -8.82 -14.33
C LYS A 261 -19.17 -8.53 -13.92
N ALA A 262 -19.62 -7.27 -13.97
CA ALA A 262 -21.01 -6.91 -13.66
C ALA A 262 -22.01 -7.68 -14.54
N LEU A 263 -21.73 -7.76 -15.85
CA LEU A 263 -22.55 -8.50 -16.81
C LEU A 263 -22.46 -10.02 -16.66
N SER A 264 -21.39 -10.55 -16.06
CA SER A 264 -21.30 -11.98 -15.72
C SER A 264 -22.17 -12.36 -14.52
N ILE A 265 -22.42 -11.41 -13.61
CA ILE A 265 -23.28 -11.59 -12.44
C ILE A 265 -24.75 -11.33 -12.83
N ASP A 266 -25.01 -10.30 -13.62
CA ASP A 266 -26.32 -9.97 -14.15
C ASP A 266 -26.25 -9.63 -15.65
N GLU A 267 -26.54 -10.62 -16.49
CA GLU A 267 -26.51 -10.52 -17.95
C GLU A 267 -27.57 -9.57 -18.53
N ASN A 268 -28.57 -9.18 -17.72
CA ASN A 268 -29.67 -8.29 -18.11
C ASN A 268 -29.58 -6.93 -17.42
N ASN A 269 -28.41 -6.58 -16.87
CA ASN A 269 -28.18 -5.29 -16.24
C ASN A 269 -28.13 -4.16 -17.28
N GLU A 270 -29.19 -3.34 -17.36
CA GLU A 270 -29.27 -2.31 -18.38
C GLU A 270 -28.21 -1.22 -18.20
N LEU A 271 -27.84 -0.94 -16.95
CA LEU A 271 -26.90 0.12 -16.60
C LEU A 271 -25.49 -0.27 -17.04
N ALA A 272 -25.10 -1.52 -16.79
CA ALA A 272 -23.81 -2.07 -17.20
C ALA A 272 -23.62 -2.01 -18.72
N TYR A 273 -24.65 -2.32 -19.52
CA TYR A 273 -24.57 -2.15 -20.98
C TYR A 273 -24.43 -0.69 -21.43
N HIS A 274 -25.07 0.26 -20.72
CA HIS A 274 -24.91 1.68 -21.02
C HIS A 274 -23.49 2.14 -20.71
N THR A 275 -22.97 1.84 -19.52
CA THR A 275 -21.60 2.19 -19.14
C THR A 275 -20.56 1.46 -20.01
N LYS A 276 -20.83 0.23 -20.47
CA LYS A 276 -20.01 -0.46 -21.48
C LYS A 276 -19.90 0.36 -22.77
N ALA A 277 -21.03 0.89 -23.25
CA ALA A 277 -21.04 1.71 -24.46
C ALA A 277 -20.18 2.97 -24.28
N GLU A 278 -20.27 3.64 -23.13
CA GLU A 278 -19.44 4.82 -22.82
C GLU A 278 -17.94 4.49 -22.79
N ILE A 279 -17.55 3.38 -22.17
CA ILE A 279 -16.16 2.91 -22.15
C ILE A 279 -15.67 2.65 -23.58
N LEU A 280 -16.47 1.97 -24.40
CA LEU A 280 -16.11 1.63 -25.76
C LEU A 280 -16.02 2.87 -26.67
N VAL A 281 -16.84 3.91 -26.46
CA VAL A 281 -16.67 5.21 -27.13
C VAL A 281 -15.31 5.81 -26.76
N ALA A 282 -14.94 5.80 -25.49
CA ALA A 282 -13.66 6.35 -25.04
C ALA A 282 -12.44 5.54 -25.55
N MET A 283 -12.64 4.27 -25.92
CA MET A 283 -11.65 3.43 -26.61
C MET A 283 -11.71 3.56 -28.15
N GLU A 284 -12.58 4.41 -28.70
CA GLU A 284 -12.84 4.57 -30.14
C GLU A 284 -13.37 3.29 -30.83
N LEU A 285 -13.94 2.35 -30.06
CA LEU A 285 -14.56 1.11 -30.53
C LEU A 285 -16.05 1.31 -30.77
N PHE A 286 -16.38 2.09 -31.80
CA PHE A 286 -17.74 2.59 -32.00
C PHE A 286 -18.76 1.51 -32.40
N ASN A 287 -18.35 0.46 -33.11
CA ASN A 287 -19.26 -0.63 -33.52
C ASN A 287 -19.75 -1.43 -32.30
N GLU A 288 -18.82 -1.82 -31.43
CA GLU A 288 -19.09 -2.56 -30.20
C GLU A 288 -19.84 -1.68 -29.18
N SER A 289 -19.55 -0.37 -29.19
CA SER A 289 -20.30 0.61 -28.40
C SER A 289 -21.77 0.67 -28.84
N LEU A 290 -22.02 0.71 -30.16
CA LEU A 290 -23.36 0.71 -30.72
C LEU A 290 -24.16 -0.53 -30.31
N GLU A 291 -23.55 -1.71 -30.40
CA GLU A 291 -24.17 -2.97 -29.94
C GLU A 291 -24.53 -2.91 -28.45
N SER A 292 -23.62 -2.38 -27.63
CA SER A 292 -23.81 -2.27 -26.19
C SER A 292 -24.95 -1.30 -25.82
N ILE A 293 -25.04 -0.14 -26.47
CA ILE A 293 -26.14 0.82 -26.20
C ILE A 293 -27.48 0.28 -26.72
N GLU A 294 -27.50 -0.44 -27.84
CA GLU A 294 -28.70 -1.10 -28.36
C GLU A 294 -29.23 -2.12 -27.36
N ARG A 295 -28.34 -2.96 -26.81
CA ARG A 295 -28.72 -3.92 -25.77
C ARG A 295 -29.27 -3.24 -24.51
N SER A 296 -28.67 -2.12 -24.09
CA SER A 296 -29.18 -1.33 -22.96
C SER A 296 -30.58 -0.75 -23.22
N ILE A 297 -30.87 -0.32 -24.46
CA ILE A 297 -32.17 0.21 -24.88
C ILE A 297 -33.22 -0.91 -24.93
N GLU A 298 -32.88 -2.09 -25.45
CA GLU A 298 -33.77 -3.25 -25.48
C GLU A 298 -34.24 -3.65 -24.07
N LEU A 299 -33.32 -3.67 -23.11
CA LEU A 299 -33.62 -4.02 -21.72
C LEU A 299 -34.46 -2.93 -21.04
N LYS A 300 -34.10 -1.65 -21.26
CA LYS A 300 -34.83 -0.52 -20.69
C LYS A 300 -34.69 0.74 -21.55
N PRO A 301 -35.71 1.08 -22.35
CA PRO A 301 -35.68 2.26 -23.19
C PRO A 301 -35.66 3.54 -22.35
N SER A 302 -34.89 4.54 -22.82
CA SER A 302 -34.99 5.91 -22.32
C SER A 302 -34.56 6.90 -23.40
N GLU A 303 -35.07 8.13 -23.32
CA GLU A 303 -34.71 9.19 -24.26
C GLU A 303 -33.20 9.48 -24.24
N VAL A 304 -32.58 9.45 -23.06
CA VAL A 304 -31.14 9.67 -22.89
C VAL A 304 -30.32 8.64 -23.66
N LYS A 305 -30.69 7.36 -23.59
CA LYS A 305 -29.98 6.28 -24.31
C LYS A 305 -30.19 6.37 -25.82
N LEU A 306 -31.39 6.75 -26.26
CA LEU A 306 -31.68 6.96 -27.68
C LEU A 306 -30.86 8.11 -28.25
N GLU A 307 -30.68 9.19 -27.50
CA GLU A 307 -29.82 10.30 -27.90
C GLU A 307 -28.34 9.90 -27.90
N TYR A 308 -27.88 9.17 -26.88
CA TYR A 308 -26.51 8.64 -26.85
C TYR A 308 -26.20 7.74 -28.04
N LYS A 309 -27.15 6.88 -28.45
CA LYS A 309 -27.03 6.08 -29.68
C LYS A 309 -26.82 6.94 -30.93
N LYS A 310 -27.53 8.07 -31.07
CA LYS A 310 -27.33 8.99 -32.20
C LYS A 310 -25.94 9.62 -32.17
N THR A 311 -25.44 9.96 -30.98
CA THR A 311 -24.07 10.46 -30.80
C THR A 311 -23.04 9.44 -31.29
N ILE A 312 -23.16 8.17 -30.91
CA ILE A 312 -22.27 7.10 -31.40
C ILE A 312 -22.32 7.00 -32.93
N LEU A 313 -23.51 6.98 -33.53
CA LEU A 313 -23.66 6.94 -34.99
C LEU A 313 -23.04 8.15 -35.69
N SER A 314 -23.10 9.33 -35.09
CA SER A 314 -22.45 10.54 -35.62
C SER A 314 -20.92 10.44 -35.54
N LEU A 315 -20.38 9.88 -34.45
CA LEU A 315 -18.93 9.66 -34.29
C LEU A 315 -18.42 8.69 -35.35
N MET A 316 -19.16 7.60 -35.62
CA MET A 316 -18.84 6.62 -36.67
C MET A 316 -18.82 7.20 -38.09
N GLN A 317 -19.62 8.23 -38.36
CA GLN A 317 -19.64 8.90 -39.67
C GLN A 317 -18.50 9.92 -39.83
N SER A 318 -17.89 10.31 -38.72
CA SER A 318 -16.85 11.36 -38.66
C SER A 318 -15.43 10.79 -38.55
N SER A 319 -15.29 9.48 -38.29
CA SER A 319 -14.05 8.70 -38.22
C SER A 319 -13.67 8.07 -39.56
#